data_AF-A0A2E1I027-F1
#
_entry.id   AF-A0A2E1I027-F1
#
_cell.length_a   1.000
_cell.length_b   1.000
_cell.length_c   1.000
_cell.angle_alpha   90.00
_cell.angle_beta   90.00
_cell.angle_gamma   90.00
#
_symmetry.space_group_name_H-M   'P 1'
#
loop_
_entity.id
_entity.type
_entity.pdbx_description
1 polymer ?
#
loop_
_entity_poly.entity_id
_entity_poly.type
_entity_poly.pdbx_seq_one_letter_code
_entity_poly.pdbx_strand_id
1 'polypeptide(L)'
;MKKIIVIIIMFTTVFGFSQKKELRNAEKRLNEGFYNEALDILSQIEGVIISSEQKYQAHYYYLLGWASKGDTNYDDAVPLLRKAIDLDNFDKYTEDAGILIDQIEIELVNLAVQDNKNEDFISASKRLYDAYLINPDKDENVNYLYFAASSSVNGNDYQVALEYYNKLKKMNYTGIVSEYFITPVETQIEEKVSETEYNLFKSSKDYTNPRVGKTESRLPEIVKNIALIYVQLGETDMAVTAIEDARKIRPDDLNLLLSEADLYMKLGNKEKFKTLMQEAITKDPDNAILYYNLGVINVEQGEFEDAMNYYKKSLELDPNYASTYLNLVGLILEGEEALVEQMNELATSNKRSDFEKYDKLKQDREDLYASCLPYLEKLIEIDPTNIEALKTAKNIYYTVGDNENYKLMSAKIDELENQ
;
A
#
# COMPACT_ATOMS: atom_id res chain seq x y z
N MET A 1 29.23 71.89 6.14
CA MET A 1 28.98 70.64 5.37
C MET A 1 29.97 69.51 5.67
N LYS A 2 31.30 69.73 5.74
CA LYS A 2 32.27 68.64 6.06
C LYS A 2 32.08 67.95 7.43
N LYS A 3 31.68 68.66 8.50
CA LYS A 3 31.45 68.04 9.83
C LYS A 3 30.17 67.18 9.93
N ILE A 4 29.13 67.51 9.18
CA ILE A 4 27.87 66.72 9.15
C ILE A 4 28.10 65.42 8.38
N ILE A 5 28.87 65.46 7.29
CA ILE A 5 29.27 64.26 6.54
C ILE A 5 30.11 63.32 7.43
N VAL A 6 31.03 63.85 8.25
CA VAL A 6 31.84 63.03 9.17
C VAL A 6 30.99 62.39 10.28
N ILE A 7 30.00 63.09 10.83
CA ILE A 7 29.10 62.54 11.86
C ILE A 7 28.19 61.46 11.28
N ILE A 8 27.64 61.66 10.08
CA ILE A 8 26.81 60.65 9.40
C ILE A 8 27.64 59.40 9.06
N ILE A 9 28.90 59.56 8.60
CA ILE A 9 29.83 58.44 8.36
C ILE A 9 30.22 57.73 9.67
N MET A 10 30.33 58.45 10.78
CA MET A 10 30.64 57.85 12.09
C MET A 10 29.44 57.07 12.64
N PHE A 11 28.21 57.53 12.41
CA PHE A 11 27.01 56.77 12.78
C PHE A 11 26.82 55.51 11.93
N THR A 12 27.01 55.56 10.60
CA THR A 12 26.88 54.37 9.74
C THR A 12 27.95 53.30 10.04
N THR A 13 29.15 53.71 10.44
CA THR A 13 30.24 52.77 10.81
C THR A 13 30.04 52.10 12.17
N VAL A 14 29.45 52.79 13.15
CA VAL A 14 29.14 52.23 14.48
C VAL A 14 28.03 51.16 14.39
N PHE A 15 26.99 51.39 13.59
CA PHE A 15 25.92 50.41 13.40
C PHE A 15 26.39 49.15 12.67
N GLY A 16 27.23 49.29 11.63
CA GLY A 16 27.80 48.13 10.91
C GLY A 16 28.74 47.27 11.77
N PHE A 17 29.48 47.88 12.71
CA PHE A 17 30.37 47.14 13.61
C PHE A 17 29.60 46.34 14.67
N SER A 18 28.46 46.86 15.14
CA SER A 18 27.58 46.18 16.10
C SER A 18 26.96 44.93 15.49
N GLN A 19 26.46 45.00 14.26
CA GLN A 19 25.84 43.86 13.56
C GLN A 19 26.83 42.72 13.34
N LYS A 20 28.03 43.05 12.84
CA LYS A 20 29.10 42.07 12.61
C LYS A 20 29.55 41.37 13.89
N LYS A 21 29.52 42.07 15.03
CA LYS A 21 29.84 41.48 16.33
C LYS A 21 28.78 40.48 16.78
N GLU A 22 27.49 40.83 16.66
CA GLU A 22 26.42 39.92 17.05
C GLU A 22 26.33 38.68 16.15
N LEU A 23 26.54 38.82 14.84
CA LEU A 23 26.64 37.66 13.95
C LEU A 23 27.77 36.71 14.35
N ARG A 24 28.95 37.24 14.71
CA ARG A 24 30.07 36.42 15.22
C ARG A 24 29.77 35.77 16.57
N ASN A 25 29.01 36.46 17.44
CA ASN A 25 28.57 35.89 18.71
C ASN A 25 27.62 34.71 18.47
N ALA A 26 26.64 34.87 17.58
CA ALA A 26 25.73 33.80 17.19
C ALA A 26 26.49 32.61 16.56
N GLU A 27 27.40 32.87 15.62
CA GLU A 27 28.25 31.84 15.01
C GLU A 27 29.09 31.08 16.06
N LYS A 28 29.62 31.78 17.06
CA LYS A 28 30.32 31.13 18.18
C LYS A 28 29.40 30.19 18.95
N ARG A 29 28.17 30.62 19.27
CA ARG A 29 27.18 29.79 19.97
C ARG A 29 26.83 28.53 19.17
N LEU A 30 26.67 28.66 17.85
CA LEU A 30 26.41 27.53 16.96
C LEU A 30 27.55 26.51 16.96
N ASN A 31 28.80 26.98 16.88
CA ASN A 31 29.98 26.10 16.99
C ASN A 31 30.08 25.37 18.34
N GLU A 32 29.52 25.95 19.40
CA GLU A 32 29.44 25.35 20.74
C GLU A 32 28.20 24.45 20.91
N GLY A 33 27.32 24.35 19.91
CA GLY A 33 26.07 23.57 19.95
C GLY A 33 24.91 24.26 20.67
N PHE A 34 25.04 25.55 21.00
CA PHE A 34 24.00 26.33 21.69
C PHE A 34 23.05 27.00 20.68
N TYR A 35 22.22 26.20 20.01
CA TYR A 35 21.32 26.67 18.95
C TYR A 35 20.31 27.72 19.43
N ASN A 36 19.66 27.49 20.58
CA ASN A 36 18.69 28.44 21.14
C ASN A 36 19.33 29.77 21.55
N GLU A 37 20.54 29.76 22.12
CA GLU A 37 21.27 31.00 22.41
C GLU A 37 21.63 31.76 21.13
N ALA A 38 21.95 31.05 20.04
CA ALA A 38 22.18 31.67 18.74
C ALA A 38 20.90 32.30 18.18
N LEU A 39 19.75 31.61 18.26
CA LEU A 39 18.44 32.13 17.85
C LEU A 39 18.08 33.40 18.63
N ASP A 40 18.31 33.42 19.95
CA ASP A 40 18.08 34.59 20.78
C ASP A 40 18.91 35.80 20.33
N ILE A 41 20.20 35.58 20.03
CA ILE A 41 21.08 36.65 19.53
C ILE A 41 20.60 37.16 18.16
N LEU A 42 20.22 36.25 17.26
CA LEU A 42 19.78 36.60 15.91
C LEU A 42 18.44 37.38 15.93
N SER A 43 17.50 36.99 16.79
CA SER A 43 16.21 37.68 16.94
C SER A 43 16.37 39.16 17.34
N GLN A 44 17.39 39.49 18.14
CA GLN A 44 17.64 40.86 18.59
C GLN A 44 18.13 41.79 17.47
N ILE A 45 18.67 41.23 16.38
CA ILE A 45 19.24 42.01 15.28
C ILE A 45 18.38 41.98 14.01
N GLU A 46 17.31 41.18 13.96
CA GLU A 46 16.44 40.98 12.79
C GLU A 46 15.97 42.31 12.16
N GLY A 47 15.41 43.21 12.98
CA GLY A 47 14.84 44.47 12.50
C GLY A 47 15.86 45.44 11.87
N VAL A 48 17.15 45.27 12.18
CA VAL A 48 18.21 46.14 11.65
C VAL A 48 18.97 45.45 10.52
N ILE A 49 19.13 44.13 10.58
CA ILE A 49 19.97 43.37 9.63
C ILE A 49 19.37 43.37 8.22
N ILE A 50 18.04 43.37 8.08
CA ILE A 50 17.34 43.40 6.78
C ILE A 50 17.67 44.67 5.97
N SER A 51 18.06 45.75 6.65
CA SER A 51 18.46 47.02 6.01
C SER A 51 19.98 47.18 5.78
N SER A 52 20.77 46.15 6.13
CA SER A 52 22.24 46.17 6.04
C SER A 52 22.76 45.76 4.66
N GLU A 53 24.09 45.79 4.47
CA GLU A 53 24.69 45.28 3.23
C GLU A 53 24.37 43.79 3.01
N GLN A 54 24.19 43.41 1.75
CA GLN A 54 23.76 42.06 1.34
C GLN A 54 24.59 40.93 1.97
N LYS A 55 25.91 41.10 2.10
CA LYS A 55 26.81 40.13 2.75
C LYS A 55 26.49 39.85 4.22
N TYR A 56 25.96 40.84 4.96
CA TYR A 56 25.56 40.67 6.35
C TYR A 56 24.17 40.03 6.46
N GLN A 57 23.29 40.31 5.49
CA GLN A 57 22.02 39.59 5.34
C GLN A 57 22.27 38.11 5.02
N ALA A 58 23.18 37.80 4.10
CA ALA A 58 23.58 36.43 3.76
C ALA A 58 24.12 35.69 4.98
N HIS A 59 25.07 36.29 5.73
CA HIS A 59 25.59 35.72 6.98
C HIS A 59 24.47 35.48 8.00
N TYR A 60 23.56 36.44 8.17
CA TYR A 60 22.42 36.30 9.08
C TYR A 60 21.52 35.12 8.73
N TYR A 61 21.08 35.03 7.47
CA TYR A 61 20.19 33.94 7.03
C TYR A 61 20.87 32.58 7.08
N TYR A 62 22.18 32.52 6.80
CA TYR A 62 22.97 31.31 6.98
C TYR A 62 22.98 30.85 8.44
N LEU A 63 23.30 31.75 9.38
CA LEU A 63 23.32 31.42 10.81
C LEU A 63 21.93 31.06 11.34
N LEU A 64 20.88 31.75 10.88
CA LEU A 64 19.51 31.45 11.29
C LEU A 64 19.08 30.07 10.78
N GLY A 65 19.40 29.75 9.53
CA GLY A 65 19.18 28.41 8.96
C GLY A 65 19.96 27.32 9.70
N TRP A 66 21.23 27.56 10.03
CA TRP A 66 22.03 26.62 10.83
C TRP A 66 21.46 26.43 12.25
N ALA A 67 21.04 27.51 12.90
CA ALA A 67 20.40 27.46 14.21
C ALA A 67 19.08 26.65 14.17
N SER A 68 18.21 26.94 13.20
CA SER A 68 16.95 26.22 12.99
C SER A 68 17.16 24.74 12.69
N LYS A 69 18.18 24.39 11.89
CA LYS A 69 18.58 22.99 11.67
C LYS A 69 18.95 22.30 12.99
N GLY A 70 19.75 22.96 13.83
CA GLY A 70 20.18 22.43 15.11
C GLY A 70 19.03 22.21 16.11
N ASP A 71 17.98 23.02 16.00
CA ASP A 71 16.72 22.85 16.75
C ASP A 71 15.73 21.88 16.06
N THR A 72 16.18 21.14 15.03
CA THR A 72 15.39 20.18 14.24
C THR A 72 14.19 20.78 13.50
N ASN A 73 14.13 22.09 13.35
CA ASN A 73 13.11 22.81 12.61
C ASN A 73 13.50 22.95 11.13
N TYR A 74 13.43 21.82 10.41
CA TYR A 74 13.87 21.73 9.02
C TYR A 74 13.00 22.54 8.04
N ASP A 75 11.70 22.65 8.32
CA ASP A 75 10.73 23.41 7.52
C ASP A 75 11.13 24.89 7.44
N ASP A 76 11.67 25.45 8.53
CA ASP A 76 12.20 26.81 8.55
C ASP A 76 13.65 26.89 8.06
N ALA A 77 14.48 25.90 8.38
CA ALA A 77 15.91 25.93 8.07
C ALA A 77 16.21 26.01 6.57
N VAL A 78 15.57 25.19 5.74
CA VAL A 78 15.88 25.11 4.30
C VAL A 78 15.57 26.42 3.57
N PRO A 79 14.38 27.05 3.71
CA PRO A 79 14.11 28.36 3.12
C PRO A 79 15.10 29.45 3.55
N LEU A 80 15.54 29.45 4.82
CA LEU A 80 16.52 30.39 5.34
C LEU A 80 17.90 30.19 4.69
N LEU A 81 18.35 28.95 4.56
CA LEU A 81 19.61 28.60 3.89
C LEU A 81 19.59 28.95 2.41
N ARG A 82 18.47 28.71 1.71
CA ARG A 82 18.29 29.15 0.31
C ARG A 82 18.35 30.65 0.17
N LYS A 83 17.72 31.39 1.08
CA LYS A 83 17.81 32.85 1.12
C LYS A 83 19.24 33.34 1.33
N ALA A 84 20.04 32.63 2.13
CA ALA A 84 21.45 32.93 2.29
C ALA A 84 22.22 32.76 0.98
N ILE A 85 22.00 31.65 0.25
CA ILE A 85 22.58 31.37 -1.07
C ILE A 85 22.25 32.50 -2.07
N ASP A 86 20.96 32.86 -2.16
CA ASP A 86 20.49 33.90 -3.10
C ASP A 86 21.13 35.27 -2.83
N LEU A 87 21.37 35.59 -1.56
CA LEU A 87 21.98 36.85 -1.16
C LEU A 87 23.50 36.87 -1.32
N ASP A 88 24.17 35.74 -1.08
CA ASP A 88 25.63 35.68 -1.05
C ASP A 88 26.28 35.72 -2.45
N ASN A 89 25.53 35.34 -3.49
CA ASN A 89 25.95 35.41 -4.90
C ASN A 89 27.28 34.66 -5.16
N PHE A 90 27.34 33.38 -4.76
CA PHE A 90 28.46 32.44 -4.97
C PHE A 90 29.74 32.74 -4.17
N ASP A 91 29.61 33.31 -2.98
CA ASP A 91 30.71 33.45 -2.00
C ASP A 91 30.62 32.35 -0.91
N LYS A 92 31.35 32.53 0.21
CA LYS A 92 31.49 31.55 1.32
C LYS A 92 30.18 30.90 1.77
N TYR A 93 29.12 31.68 2.03
CA TYR A 93 27.89 31.15 2.62
C TYR A 93 27.06 30.35 1.62
N THR A 94 27.33 30.49 0.32
CA THR A 94 26.69 29.64 -0.69
C THR A 94 27.09 28.18 -0.52
N GLU A 95 28.39 27.91 -0.36
CA GLU A 95 28.91 26.56 -0.15
C GLU A 95 28.51 26.01 1.22
N ASP A 96 28.69 26.79 2.28
CA ASP A 96 28.36 26.38 3.65
C ASP A 96 26.86 26.08 3.80
N ALA A 97 25.98 26.91 3.20
CA ALA A 97 24.54 26.68 3.24
C ALA A 97 24.13 25.44 2.43
N GLY A 98 24.77 25.20 1.28
CA GLY A 98 24.56 24.00 0.48
C GLY A 98 24.86 22.72 1.27
N ILE A 99 25.99 22.70 1.98
CA ILE A 99 26.35 21.57 2.86
C ILE A 99 25.30 21.34 3.94
N LEU A 100 24.77 22.40 4.55
CA LEU A 100 23.72 22.27 5.58
C LEU A 100 22.40 21.75 5.00
N ILE A 101 22.04 22.16 3.79
CA ILE A 101 20.86 21.64 3.07
C ILE A 101 21.02 20.14 2.79
N ASP A 102 22.18 19.72 2.28
CA ASP A 102 22.47 18.30 2.02
C ASP A 102 22.43 17.46 3.31
N GLN A 103 22.93 18.01 4.43
CA GLN A 103 22.82 17.36 5.73
C GLN A 103 21.38 17.22 6.21
N ILE A 104 20.52 18.23 6.00
CA ILE A 104 19.09 18.15 6.33
C ILE A 104 18.42 17.05 5.50
N GLU A 105 18.71 16.96 4.21
CA GLU A 105 18.19 15.89 3.33
C GLU A 105 18.54 14.51 3.88
N ILE A 106 19.81 14.28 4.23
CA ILE A 106 20.29 13.01 4.80
C ILE A 106 19.62 12.71 6.15
N GLU A 107 19.49 13.69 7.03
CA GLU A 107 18.85 13.55 8.34
C GLU A 107 17.37 13.18 8.21
N LEU A 108 16.61 13.85 7.33
CA LEU A 108 15.21 13.54 7.06
C LEU A 108 15.03 12.09 6.58
N VAL A 109 15.86 11.64 5.64
CA VAL A 109 15.80 10.26 5.13
C VAL A 109 16.11 9.25 6.23
N ASN A 110 17.14 9.50 7.06
CA ASN A 110 17.48 8.61 8.17
C ASN A 110 16.37 8.52 9.21
N LEU A 111 15.73 9.65 9.54
CA LEU A 111 14.58 9.69 10.44
C LEU A 111 13.40 8.92 9.82
N ALA A 112 13.09 9.13 8.54
CA ALA A 112 12.01 8.39 7.87
C ALA A 112 12.24 6.87 7.86
N VAL A 113 13.49 6.42 7.74
CA VAL A 113 13.84 5.00 7.86
C VAL A 113 13.58 4.49 9.28
N GLN A 114 13.86 5.28 10.31
CA GLN A 114 13.55 4.91 11.70
C GLN A 114 12.04 4.86 11.94
N ASP A 115 11.29 5.83 11.42
CA ASP A 115 9.83 5.87 11.54
C ASP A 115 9.20 4.64 10.90
N ASN A 116 9.60 4.27 9.67
CA ASN A 116 9.12 3.05 9.01
C ASN A 116 9.44 1.78 9.81
N LYS A 117 10.62 1.70 10.44
CA LYS A 117 10.98 0.57 11.31
C LYS A 117 10.12 0.50 12.57
N ASN A 118 9.63 1.65 13.04
CA ASN A 118 8.75 1.78 14.19
C ASN A 118 7.26 1.75 13.80
N GLU A 119 6.94 1.44 12.53
CA GLU A 119 5.59 1.45 11.97
C GLU A 119 4.88 2.82 12.02
N ASP A 120 5.63 3.90 12.23
CA ASP A 120 5.13 5.28 12.11
C ASP A 120 5.17 5.75 10.65
N PHE A 121 4.33 5.13 9.84
CA PHE A 121 4.33 5.33 8.40
C PHE A 121 3.93 6.75 7.95
N ILE A 122 3.10 7.43 8.74
CA ILE A 122 2.65 8.81 8.42
C ILE A 122 3.82 9.78 8.59
N SER A 123 4.55 9.68 9.70
CA SER A 123 5.73 10.52 9.91
C SER A 123 6.85 10.21 8.91
N ALA A 124 7.03 8.93 8.59
CA ALA A 124 7.98 8.51 7.56
C ALA A 124 7.65 9.13 6.20
N SER A 125 6.37 9.09 5.81
CA SER A 125 5.87 9.69 4.58
C SER A 125 6.16 11.18 4.52
N LYS A 126 5.81 11.93 5.57
CA LYS A 126 6.06 13.38 5.64
C LYS A 126 7.54 13.68 5.45
N ARG A 127 8.43 13.00 6.18
CA ARG A 127 9.87 13.26 6.13
C ARG A 127 10.49 12.95 4.76
N LEU A 128 10.04 11.87 4.11
CA LEU A 128 10.47 11.55 2.73
C LEU A 128 9.98 12.59 1.73
N TYR A 129 8.75 13.08 1.91
CA TYR A 129 8.21 14.14 1.05
C TYR A 129 8.95 15.46 1.26
N ASP A 130 9.27 15.81 2.51
CA ASP A 130 10.08 17.00 2.84
C ASP A 130 11.48 16.89 2.21
N ALA A 131 12.12 15.71 2.26
CA ALA A 131 13.40 15.45 1.59
C ALA A 131 13.30 15.57 0.06
N TYR A 132 12.20 15.12 -0.54
CA TYR A 132 11.93 15.34 -1.97
C TYR A 132 11.84 16.85 -2.30
N LEU A 133 11.13 17.63 -1.47
CA LEU A 133 10.94 19.07 -1.69
C LEU A 133 12.24 19.88 -1.56
N ILE A 134 13.28 19.34 -0.90
CA ILE A 134 14.58 19.99 -0.87
C ILE A 134 15.14 20.14 -2.27
N ASN A 135 15.14 19.10 -3.11
CA ASN A 135 15.66 19.20 -4.48
C ASN A 135 14.83 18.35 -5.45
N PRO A 136 13.63 18.81 -5.83
CA PRO A 136 12.69 18.01 -6.61
C PRO A 136 13.16 17.73 -8.04
N ASP A 137 14.10 18.52 -8.56
CA ASP A 137 14.68 18.36 -9.90
C ASP A 137 15.82 17.32 -9.92
N LYS A 138 16.30 16.87 -8.76
CA LYS A 138 17.32 15.83 -8.66
C LYS A 138 16.66 14.46 -8.81
N ASP A 139 17.04 13.71 -9.85
CA ASP A 139 16.49 12.38 -10.17
C ASP A 139 16.50 11.42 -8.95
N GLU A 140 17.55 11.49 -8.13
CA GLU A 140 17.68 10.70 -6.91
C GLU A 140 16.56 11.02 -5.90
N ASN A 141 16.18 12.29 -5.76
CA ASN A 141 15.20 12.76 -4.79
C ASN A 141 13.77 12.44 -5.21
N VAL A 142 13.51 12.26 -6.52
CA VAL A 142 12.22 11.74 -7.01
C VAL A 142 11.94 10.34 -6.42
N ASN A 143 12.97 9.57 -6.07
CA ASN A 143 12.78 8.31 -5.35
C ASN A 143 12.16 8.51 -3.97
N TYR A 144 12.48 9.62 -3.27
CA TYR A 144 11.87 9.91 -1.97
C TYR A 144 10.38 10.15 -2.09
N LEU A 145 9.91 10.79 -3.17
CA LEU A 145 8.47 10.93 -3.45
C LEU A 145 7.79 9.56 -3.64
N TYR A 146 8.43 8.63 -4.34
CA TYR A 146 7.93 7.25 -4.46
C TYR A 146 7.86 6.54 -3.11
N PHE A 147 8.91 6.63 -2.29
CA PHE A 147 8.89 6.02 -0.96
C PHE A 147 7.89 6.70 -0.01
N ALA A 148 7.70 8.02 -0.10
CA ALA A 148 6.68 8.75 0.63
C ALA A 148 5.27 8.23 0.26
N ALA A 149 5.01 8.01 -1.04
CA ALA A 149 3.74 7.46 -1.50
C ALA A 149 3.49 6.05 -0.92
N SER A 150 4.52 5.20 -0.92
CA SER A 150 4.46 3.86 -0.33
C SER A 150 4.24 3.90 1.19
N SER A 151 4.96 4.75 1.93
CA SER A 151 4.74 4.93 3.37
C SER A 151 3.33 5.44 3.66
N SER A 152 2.79 6.34 2.83
CA SER A 152 1.40 6.81 2.98
C SER A 152 0.39 5.67 2.83
N VAL A 153 0.60 4.76 1.87
CA VAL A 153 -0.24 3.55 1.72
C VAL A 153 -0.18 2.67 2.97
N ASN A 154 1.03 2.42 3.49
CA ASN A 154 1.20 1.60 4.70
C ASN A 154 0.56 2.24 5.94
N GLY A 155 0.56 3.58 6.00
CA GLY A 155 -0.12 4.36 7.02
C GLY A 155 -1.63 4.51 6.81
N ASN A 156 -2.20 3.93 5.75
CA ASN A 156 -3.59 4.08 5.31
C ASN A 156 -4.00 5.53 5.01
N ASP A 157 -3.03 6.42 4.74
CA ASP A 157 -3.27 7.78 4.26
C ASP A 157 -3.40 7.77 2.73
N TYR A 158 -4.52 7.22 2.27
CA TYR A 158 -4.77 6.98 0.86
C TYR A 158 -4.89 8.27 0.04
N GLN A 159 -5.36 9.37 0.63
CA GLN A 159 -5.45 10.66 -0.07
C GLN A 159 -4.06 11.22 -0.38
N VAL A 160 -3.16 11.21 0.61
CA VAL A 160 -1.78 11.67 0.44
C VAL A 160 -1.01 10.73 -0.50
N ALA A 161 -1.17 9.41 -0.34
CA ALA A 161 -0.57 8.43 -1.25
C ALA A 161 -0.95 8.69 -2.71
N LEU A 162 -2.25 8.93 -2.96
CA LEU A 162 -2.78 9.18 -4.29
C LEU A 162 -2.22 10.47 -4.89
N GLU A 163 -2.09 11.54 -4.09
CA GLU A 163 -1.47 12.78 -4.53
C GLU A 163 -0.03 12.53 -5.00
N TYR A 164 0.75 11.79 -4.22
CA TYR A 164 2.16 11.51 -4.53
C TYR A 164 2.30 10.60 -5.76
N TYR A 165 1.51 9.53 -5.86
CA TYR A 165 1.53 8.69 -7.06
C TYR A 165 1.10 9.41 -8.32
N ASN A 166 0.10 10.31 -8.24
CA ASN A 166 -0.30 11.13 -9.39
C ASN A 166 0.79 12.13 -9.80
N LYS A 167 1.54 12.68 -8.84
CA LYS A 167 2.75 13.48 -9.13
C LYS A 167 3.78 12.65 -9.90
N LEU A 168 4.10 11.45 -9.43
CA LEU A 168 5.03 10.53 -10.11
C LEU A 168 4.57 10.15 -11.51
N LYS A 169 3.27 9.83 -11.69
CA LYS A 169 2.66 9.55 -13.01
C LYS A 169 2.81 10.74 -13.95
N LYS A 170 2.53 11.96 -13.48
CA LYS A 170 2.66 13.20 -14.27
C LYS A 170 4.11 13.48 -14.69
N MET A 171 5.08 13.08 -13.87
CA MET A 171 6.51 13.19 -14.15
C MET A 171 7.03 12.08 -15.09
N ASN A 172 6.19 11.11 -15.48
CA ASN A 172 6.60 9.89 -16.18
C ASN A 172 7.72 9.13 -15.43
N TYR A 173 7.70 9.18 -14.09
CA TYR A 173 8.69 8.50 -13.28
C TYR A 173 8.56 6.99 -13.44
N THR A 174 9.67 6.33 -13.78
CA THR A 174 9.73 4.88 -13.96
C THR A 174 10.56 4.16 -12.91
N GLY A 175 11.38 4.88 -12.13
CA GLY A 175 12.30 4.30 -11.14
C GLY A 175 13.38 3.37 -11.72
N ILE A 176 13.55 3.34 -13.04
CA ILE A 176 14.55 2.50 -13.69
C ILE A 176 15.93 3.11 -13.48
N VAL A 177 16.82 2.36 -12.85
CA VAL A 177 18.25 2.74 -12.70
C VAL A 177 19.13 1.77 -13.47
N SER A 178 20.27 2.27 -13.94
CA SER A 178 21.29 1.43 -14.58
C SER A 178 21.95 0.51 -13.56
N GLU A 179 22.14 -0.74 -13.93
CA GLU A 179 22.94 -1.70 -13.17
C GLU A 179 24.17 -2.07 -13.97
N TYR A 180 25.33 -2.07 -13.32
CA TYR A 180 26.60 -2.29 -14.00
C TYR A 180 27.17 -3.66 -13.62
N PHE A 181 27.60 -4.40 -14.64
CA PHE A 181 28.09 -5.77 -14.48
C PHE A 181 29.43 -5.95 -15.18
N ILE A 182 30.29 -6.74 -14.55
CA ILE A 182 31.61 -7.11 -15.06
C ILE A 182 31.87 -8.59 -14.76
N THR A 183 32.75 -9.25 -15.50
CA THR A 183 33.12 -10.66 -15.25
C THR A 183 34.63 -10.77 -15.05
N PRO A 184 35.15 -11.06 -13.84
CA PRO A 184 36.57 -11.29 -13.63
C PRO A 184 37.06 -12.48 -14.46
N VAL A 185 38.24 -12.37 -15.08
CA VAL A 185 38.83 -13.43 -15.91
C VAL A 185 39.13 -14.69 -15.08
N GLU A 186 39.51 -14.49 -13.82
CA GLU A 186 39.84 -15.57 -12.90
C GLU A 186 38.62 -16.42 -12.52
N THR A 187 37.50 -15.78 -12.18
CA THR A 187 36.30 -16.46 -11.67
C THR A 187 35.34 -16.86 -12.79
N GLN A 188 35.29 -16.09 -13.88
CA GLN A 188 34.30 -16.20 -14.95
C GLN A 188 32.84 -16.08 -14.47
N ILE A 189 32.62 -15.49 -13.29
CA ILE A 189 31.30 -15.24 -12.72
C ILE A 189 30.97 -13.76 -12.92
N GLU A 190 29.78 -13.47 -13.47
CA GLU A 190 29.33 -12.08 -13.62
C GLU A 190 29.00 -11.49 -12.24
N GLU A 191 29.55 -10.31 -11.97
CA GLU A 191 29.39 -9.59 -10.70
C GLU A 191 28.76 -8.22 -10.98
N LYS A 192 27.82 -7.82 -10.12
CA LYS A 192 27.27 -6.47 -10.11
C LYS A 192 28.23 -5.54 -9.37
N VAL A 193 28.57 -4.41 -9.97
CA VAL A 193 29.51 -3.41 -9.45
C VAL A 193 28.90 -2.01 -9.48
N SER A 194 29.51 -1.06 -8.76
CA SER A 194 29.15 0.35 -8.88
C SER A 194 29.54 0.92 -10.25
N GLU A 195 28.95 2.05 -10.65
CA GLU A 195 29.32 2.72 -11.90
C GLU A 195 30.81 3.12 -11.93
N THR A 196 31.34 3.55 -10.80
CA THR A 196 32.76 3.92 -10.64
C THR A 196 33.67 2.72 -10.88
N GLU A 197 33.35 1.59 -10.24
CA GLU A 197 34.06 0.33 -10.42
C GLU A 197 33.94 -0.18 -11.85
N TYR A 198 32.75 -0.15 -12.43
CA TYR A 198 32.54 -0.51 -13.83
C TYR A 198 33.42 0.30 -14.78
N ASN A 199 33.48 1.62 -14.59
CA ASN A 199 34.30 2.51 -15.40
C ASN A 199 35.81 2.23 -15.25
N LEU A 200 36.24 1.82 -14.06
CA LEU A 200 37.62 1.40 -13.79
C LEU A 200 37.93 0.03 -14.42
N PHE A 201 37.07 -0.97 -14.19
CA PHE A 201 37.31 -2.37 -14.55
C PHE A 201 37.13 -2.65 -16.03
N LYS A 202 36.23 -1.94 -16.72
CA LYS A 202 36.00 -2.14 -18.17
C LYS A 202 37.24 -1.91 -19.03
N SER A 203 38.23 -1.19 -18.51
CA SER A 203 39.50 -0.91 -19.21
C SER A 203 40.65 -1.84 -18.77
N SER A 204 40.43 -2.66 -17.75
CA SER A 204 41.42 -3.63 -17.24
C SER A 204 41.41 -4.92 -18.05
N LYS A 205 42.56 -5.60 -18.09
CA LYS A 205 42.69 -6.94 -18.72
C LYS A 205 42.25 -8.07 -17.80
N ASP A 206 42.05 -7.80 -16.52
CA ASP A 206 41.65 -8.79 -15.52
C ASP A 206 40.14 -9.05 -15.53
N TYR A 207 39.40 -8.31 -16.36
CA TYR A 207 37.94 -8.35 -16.45
C TYR A 207 37.47 -8.43 -17.90
N THR A 208 36.29 -9.01 -18.10
CA THR A 208 35.64 -9.23 -19.39
C THR A 208 34.15 -8.98 -19.31
N ASN A 209 33.47 -9.01 -20.47
CA ASN A 209 32.02 -8.90 -20.62
C ASN A 209 31.36 -7.72 -19.87
N PRO A 210 31.84 -6.47 -20.04
CA PRO A 210 31.21 -5.31 -19.42
C PRO A 210 29.79 -5.13 -19.97
N ARG A 211 28.79 -5.16 -19.10
CA ARG A 211 27.38 -5.02 -19.47
C ARG A 211 26.69 -4.00 -18.58
N VAL A 212 25.83 -3.18 -19.18
CA VAL A 212 24.90 -2.30 -18.46
C VAL A 212 23.51 -2.89 -18.58
N GLY A 213 22.96 -3.34 -17.45
CA GLY A 213 21.57 -3.71 -17.29
C GLY A 213 20.71 -2.54 -16.81
N LYS A 214 19.43 -2.81 -16.62
CA LYS A 214 18.46 -1.87 -16.05
C LYS A 214 17.62 -2.62 -15.02
N THR A 215 17.28 -1.96 -13.93
CA THR A 215 16.29 -2.49 -12.99
C THR A 215 14.91 -2.56 -13.65
N GLU A 216 14.03 -3.34 -13.04
CA GLU A 216 12.61 -3.29 -13.39
C GLU A 216 12.02 -1.89 -13.13
N SER A 217 10.97 -1.56 -13.88
CA SER A 217 10.26 -0.30 -13.68
C SER A 217 9.34 -0.38 -12.47
N ARG A 218 9.24 0.73 -11.73
CA ARG A 218 8.23 0.98 -10.70
C ARG A 218 6.90 1.47 -11.25
N LEU A 219 6.83 1.87 -12.53
CA LEU A 219 5.59 2.33 -13.17
C LEU A 219 4.42 1.33 -13.01
N PRO A 220 4.62 0.01 -13.19
CA PRO A 220 3.54 -0.96 -13.01
C PRO A 220 2.97 -0.96 -11.59
N GLU A 221 3.84 -0.81 -10.58
CA GLU A 221 3.44 -0.73 -9.17
C GLU A 221 2.72 0.59 -8.86
N ILE A 222 3.22 1.71 -9.39
CA ILE A 222 2.59 3.03 -9.24
C ILE A 222 1.16 3.00 -9.75
N VAL A 223 0.95 2.52 -10.98
CA VAL A 223 -0.39 2.50 -11.59
C VAL A 223 -1.31 1.51 -10.86
N LYS A 224 -0.75 0.37 -10.40
CA LYS A 224 -1.48 -0.56 -9.52
C LYS A 224 -1.92 0.12 -8.22
N ASN A 225 -1.03 0.82 -7.53
CA ASN A 225 -1.36 1.45 -6.26
C ASN A 225 -2.39 2.58 -6.45
N ILE A 226 -2.31 3.37 -7.52
CA ILE A 226 -3.36 4.36 -7.87
C ILE A 226 -4.73 3.68 -7.99
N ALA A 227 -4.80 2.57 -8.72
CA ALA A 227 -6.03 1.82 -8.91
C ALA A 227 -6.60 1.30 -7.59
N LEU A 228 -5.77 0.63 -6.78
CA LEU A 228 -6.18 0.09 -5.48
C LEU A 228 -6.63 1.18 -4.51
N ILE A 229 -5.95 2.33 -4.52
CA ILE A 229 -6.33 3.48 -3.70
C ILE A 229 -7.71 4.01 -4.09
N TYR A 230 -8.02 4.16 -5.39
CA TYR A 230 -9.36 4.59 -5.81
C TYR A 230 -10.44 3.58 -5.41
N VAL A 231 -10.16 2.27 -5.47
CA VAL A 231 -11.07 1.23 -4.96
C VAL A 231 -11.32 1.40 -3.45
N GLN A 232 -10.27 1.70 -2.70
CA GLN A 232 -10.33 1.87 -1.25
C GLN A 232 -11.06 3.15 -0.83
N LEU A 233 -10.92 4.22 -1.61
CA LEU A 233 -11.64 5.48 -1.42
C LEU A 233 -13.10 5.42 -1.89
N GLY A 234 -13.51 4.37 -2.60
CA GLY A 234 -14.84 4.24 -3.19
C GLY A 234 -15.08 5.17 -4.39
N GLU A 235 -14.01 5.71 -4.98
CA GLU A 235 -14.07 6.57 -6.16
C GLU A 235 -14.15 5.72 -7.43
N THR A 236 -15.31 5.11 -7.64
CA THR A 236 -15.51 4.02 -8.60
C THR A 236 -15.14 4.36 -10.04
N ASP A 237 -15.52 5.54 -10.56
CA ASP A 237 -15.21 5.94 -11.94
C ASP A 237 -13.70 6.08 -12.18
N MET A 238 -12.99 6.62 -11.18
CA MET A 238 -11.54 6.77 -11.20
C MET A 238 -10.85 5.42 -11.05
N ALA A 239 -11.40 4.53 -10.22
CA ALA A 239 -10.91 3.16 -10.04
C ALA A 239 -10.96 2.37 -11.36
N VAL A 240 -12.07 2.43 -12.11
CA VAL A 240 -12.19 1.76 -13.41
C VAL A 240 -11.10 2.23 -14.36
N THR A 241 -10.96 3.56 -14.52
CA THR A 241 -9.96 4.15 -15.42
C THR A 241 -8.53 3.77 -15.00
N ALA A 242 -8.24 3.81 -13.71
CA ALA A 242 -6.92 3.48 -13.18
C ALA A 242 -6.59 1.99 -13.34
N ILE A 243 -7.56 1.10 -13.16
CA ILE A 243 -7.39 -0.34 -13.40
C ILE A 243 -7.15 -0.61 -14.88
N GLU A 244 -7.89 0.01 -15.80
CA GLU A 244 -7.66 -0.13 -17.25
C GLU A 244 -6.23 0.29 -17.64
N ASP A 245 -5.75 1.41 -17.09
CA ASP A 245 -4.36 1.84 -17.29
C ASP A 245 -3.36 0.83 -16.71
N ALA A 246 -3.63 0.28 -15.51
CA ALA A 246 -2.77 -0.71 -14.87
C ALA A 246 -2.70 -2.01 -15.70
N ARG A 247 -3.83 -2.47 -16.23
CA ARG A 247 -3.96 -3.70 -17.04
C ARG A 247 -3.29 -3.58 -18.40
N LYS A 248 -3.21 -2.38 -18.99
CA LYS A 248 -2.41 -2.13 -20.22
C LYS A 248 -0.91 -2.35 -19.97
N ILE A 249 -0.44 -2.03 -18.77
CA ILE A 249 0.99 -2.14 -18.40
C ILE A 249 1.30 -3.55 -17.87
N ARG A 250 0.38 -4.14 -17.10
CA ARG A 250 0.47 -5.52 -16.57
C ARG A 250 -0.76 -6.35 -16.93
N PRO A 251 -0.86 -6.87 -18.16
CA PRO A 251 -1.97 -7.72 -18.55
C PRO A 251 -1.99 -9.07 -17.80
N ASP A 252 -0.87 -9.46 -17.18
CA ASP A 252 -0.73 -10.74 -16.49
C ASP A 252 -0.68 -10.66 -14.95
N ASP A 253 -0.84 -9.46 -14.37
CA ASP A 253 -0.89 -9.31 -12.91
C ASP A 253 -2.24 -9.81 -12.38
N LEU A 254 -2.21 -10.97 -11.72
CA LEU A 254 -3.39 -11.60 -11.12
C LEU A 254 -4.05 -10.71 -10.06
N ASN A 255 -3.28 -9.98 -9.25
CA ASN A 255 -3.85 -9.12 -8.21
C ASN A 255 -4.63 -7.95 -8.83
N LEU A 256 -4.13 -7.39 -9.93
CA LEU A 256 -4.87 -6.37 -10.68
C LEU A 256 -6.16 -6.91 -11.29
N LEU A 257 -6.10 -8.12 -11.84
CA LEU A 257 -7.28 -8.80 -12.38
C LEU A 257 -8.33 -9.08 -11.29
N LEU A 258 -7.90 -9.53 -10.11
CA LEU A 258 -8.78 -9.76 -8.96
C LEU A 258 -9.38 -8.45 -8.44
N SER A 259 -8.59 -7.38 -8.37
CA SER A 259 -9.06 -6.05 -7.97
C SER A 259 -10.07 -5.47 -8.96
N GLU A 260 -9.87 -5.72 -10.27
CA GLU A 260 -10.85 -5.37 -11.31
C GLU A 260 -12.16 -6.11 -11.08
N ALA A 261 -12.09 -7.41 -10.79
CA ALA A 261 -13.27 -8.22 -10.51
C ALA A 261 -14.02 -7.67 -9.28
N ASP A 262 -13.35 -7.49 -8.15
CA ASP A 262 -13.94 -6.97 -6.92
C ASP A 262 -14.63 -5.61 -7.13
N LEU A 263 -14.04 -4.74 -7.96
CA LEU A 263 -14.65 -3.47 -8.34
C LEU A 263 -15.96 -3.69 -9.10
N TYR A 264 -15.97 -4.59 -10.09
CA TYR A 264 -17.19 -4.90 -10.85
C TYR A 264 -18.26 -5.62 -10.00
N MET A 265 -17.86 -6.40 -8.99
CA MET A 265 -18.78 -6.97 -8.01
C MET A 265 -19.46 -5.87 -7.19
N LYS A 266 -18.69 -4.89 -6.68
CA LYS A 266 -19.24 -3.71 -5.97
C LYS A 266 -20.16 -2.86 -6.85
N LEU A 267 -19.86 -2.77 -8.15
CA LEU A 267 -20.70 -2.11 -9.15
C LEU A 267 -21.97 -2.88 -9.52
N GLY A 268 -22.13 -4.11 -9.03
CA GLY A 268 -23.25 -4.99 -9.40
C GLY A 268 -23.14 -5.58 -10.81
N ASN A 269 -22.00 -5.42 -11.49
CA ASN A 269 -21.77 -6.00 -12.81
C ASN A 269 -21.23 -7.44 -12.69
N LYS A 270 -22.14 -8.35 -12.36
CA LYS A 270 -21.85 -9.78 -12.13
C LYS A 270 -21.27 -10.49 -13.36
N GLU A 271 -21.71 -10.12 -14.56
CA GLU A 271 -21.18 -10.68 -15.82
C GLU A 271 -19.70 -10.39 -16.02
N LYS A 272 -19.31 -9.13 -15.78
CA LYS A 272 -17.92 -8.72 -15.90
C LYS A 272 -17.07 -9.36 -14.80
N PHE A 273 -17.58 -9.45 -13.57
CA PHE A 273 -16.94 -10.22 -12.50
C PHE A 273 -16.67 -11.68 -12.90
N LYS A 274 -17.70 -12.39 -13.40
CA LYS A 274 -17.59 -13.79 -13.84
C LYS A 274 -16.53 -13.95 -14.95
N THR A 275 -16.53 -13.05 -15.93
CA THR A 275 -15.53 -13.03 -17.01
C THR A 275 -14.10 -12.88 -16.47
N LEU A 276 -13.90 -11.96 -15.52
CA LEU A 276 -12.58 -11.70 -14.93
C LEU A 276 -12.12 -12.85 -14.03
N MET A 277 -13.03 -13.48 -13.29
CA MET A 277 -12.73 -14.69 -12.52
C MET A 277 -12.35 -15.88 -13.42
N GLN A 278 -13.02 -16.04 -14.57
CA GLN A 278 -12.65 -17.05 -15.55
C GLN A 278 -11.25 -16.77 -16.13
N GLU A 279 -10.92 -15.52 -16.43
CA GLU A 279 -9.55 -15.14 -16.82
C GLU A 279 -8.56 -15.46 -15.69
N ALA A 280 -8.91 -15.16 -14.43
CA ALA A 280 -8.05 -15.41 -13.27
C ALA A 280 -7.72 -16.91 -13.12
N ILE A 281 -8.70 -17.78 -13.33
CA ILE A 281 -8.50 -19.25 -13.34
C ILE A 281 -7.51 -19.68 -14.43
N THR A 282 -7.48 -19.03 -15.59
CA THR A 282 -6.48 -19.37 -16.62
C THR A 282 -5.05 -19.02 -16.20
N LYS A 283 -4.89 -18.05 -15.28
CA LYS A 283 -3.59 -17.62 -14.76
C LYS A 283 -3.19 -18.40 -13.50
N ASP A 284 -4.17 -18.80 -12.68
CA ASP A 284 -3.98 -19.51 -11.42
C ASP A 284 -5.02 -20.63 -11.25
N PRO A 285 -4.86 -21.75 -11.98
CA PRO A 285 -5.88 -22.82 -12.05
C PRO A 285 -5.99 -23.66 -10.77
N ASP A 286 -5.04 -23.54 -9.84
CA ASP A 286 -5.01 -24.33 -8.60
C ASP A 286 -5.54 -23.54 -7.39
N ASN A 287 -6.06 -22.33 -7.61
CA ASN A 287 -6.55 -21.46 -6.56
C ASN A 287 -8.03 -21.70 -6.25
N ALA A 288 -8.29 -22.47 -5.18
CA ALA A 288 -9.62 -22.82 -4.70
C ALA A 288 -10.55 -21.62 -4.50
N ILE A 289 -10.02 -20.46 -4.07
CA ILE A 289 -10.80 -19.25 -3.80
C ILE A 289 -11.48 -18.72 -5.07
N LEU A 290 -10.82 -18.83 -6.24
CA LEU A 290 -11.40 -18.39 -7.50
C LEU A 290 -12.63 -19.23 -7.88
N TYR A 291 -12.53 -20.55 -7.69
CA TYR A 291 -13.64 -21.46 -7.91
C TYR A 291 -14.76 -21.22 -6.90
N TYR A 292 -14.45 -21.01 -5.63
CA TYR A 292 -15.45 -20.63 -4.63
C TYR A 292 -16.20 -19.35 -5.00
N ASN A 293 -15.49 -18.29 -5.41
CA ASN A 293 -16.10 -17.03 -5.81
C ASN A 293 -17.00 -17.18 -7.05
N LEU A 294 -16.61 -18.04 -8.00
CA LEU A 294 -17.49 -18.41 -9.12
C LEU A 294 -18.71 -19.20 -8.63
N GLY A 295 -18.56 -20.10 -7.65
CA GLY A 295 -19.69 -20.76 -7.02
C GLY A 295 -20.70 -19.76 -6.45
N VAL A 296 -20.22 -18.80 -5.66
CA VAL A 296 -21.05 -17.74 -5.05
C VAL A 296 -21.81 -16.94 -6.11
N ILE A 297 -21.13 -16.45 -7.15
CA ILE A 297 -21.78 -15.62 -8.16
C ILE A 297 -22.82 -16.39 -8.97
N ASN A 298 -22.58 -17.67 -9.28
CA ASN A 298 -23.53 -18.49 -10.02
C ASN A 298 -24.78 -18.78 -9.17
N VAL A 299 -24.67 -18.98 -7.84
CA VAL A 299 -25.84 -19.07 -6.95
C VAL A 299 -26.66 -17.79 -7.03
N GLU A 300 -26.03 -16.61 -6.92
CA GLU A 300 -26.73 -15.33 -7.00
C GLU A 300 -27.41 -15.06 -8.36
N GLN A 301 -27.00 -15.77 -9.41
CA GLN A 301 -27.57 -15.68 -10.76
C GLN A 301 -28.60 -16.79 -11.04
N GLY A 302 -28.83 -17.71 -10.09
CA GLY A 302 -29.73 -18.87 -10.26
C GLY A 302 -29.13 -20.01 -11.10
N GLU A 303 -27.83 -19.98 -11.37
CA GLU A 303 -27.08 -20.97 -12.15
C GLU A 303 -26.57 -22.09 -11.23
N PHE A 304 -27.50 -22.77 -10.56
CA PHE A 304 -27.20 -23.69 -9.46
C PHE A 304 -26.31 -24.90 -9.85
N GLU A 305 -26.46 -25.42 -11.07
CA GLU A 305 -25.64 -26.55 -11.55
C GLU A 305 -24.17 -26.14 -11.73
N ASP A 306 -23.93 -24.97 -12.31
CA ASP A 306 -22.57 -24.43 -12.46
C ASP A 306 -21.97 -24.11 -11.09
N ALA A 307 -22.74 -23.50 -10.19
CA ALA A 307 -22.30 -23.22 -8.83
C ALA A 307 -21.84 -24.48 -8.09
N MET A 308 -22.62 -25.56 -8.18
CA MET A 308 -22.30 -26.87 -7.61
C MET A 308 -20.96 -27.41 -8.15
N ASN A 309 -20.73 -27.29 -9.46
CA ASN A 309 -19.47 -27.74 -10.08
C ASN A 309 -18.27 -26.91 -9.62
N TYR A 310 -18.43 -25.59 -9.52
CA TYR A 310 -17.39 -24.69 -9.03
C TYR A 310 -17.06 -24.94 -7.55
N TYR A 311 -18.05 -25.12 -6.68
CA TYR A 311 -17.81 -25.46 -5.28
C TYR A 311 -17.11 -26.83 -5.12
N LYS A 312 -17.52 -27.84 -5.89
CA LYS A 312 -16.82 -29.14 -5.87
C LYS A 312 -15.35 -29.00 -6.31
N LYS A 313 -15.07 -28.17 -7.33
CA LYS A 313 -13.70 -27.92 -7.76
C LYS A 313 -12.88 -27.16 -6.72
N SER A 314 -13.49 -26.18 -6.03
CA SER A 314 -12.87 -25.50 -4.89
C SER A 314 -12.46 -26.51 -3.81
N LEU A 315 -13.35 -27.44 -3.42
CA LEU A 315 -13.04 -28.46 -2.42
C LEU A 315 -12.05 -29.54 -2.89
N GLU A 316 -11.97 -29.80 -4.19
CA GLU A 316 -10.94 -30.68 -4.78
C GLU A 316 -9.54 -30.07 -4.60
N LEU A 317 -9.45 -28.74 -4.77
CA LEU A 317 -8.19 -27.98 -4.67
C LEU A 317 -7.81 -27.68 -3.21
N ASP A 318 -8.77 -27.29 -2.38
CA ASP A 318 -8.60 -27.09 -0.94
C ASP A 318 -9.71 -27.77 -0.12
N PRO A 319 -9.46 -29.01 0.35
CA PRO A 319 -10.40 -29.75 1.20
C PRO A 319 -10.62 -29.15 2.59
N ASN A 320 -9.86 -28.11 2.99
CA ASN A 320 -10.02 -27.45 4.29
C ASN A 320 -10.75 -26.11 4.18
N TYR A 321 -11.24 -25.74 3.00
CA TYR A 321 -11.88 -24.44 2.81
C TYR A 321 -13.33 -24.42 3.33
N ALA A 322 -13.46 -24.22 4.65
CA ALA A 322 -14.71 -24.29 5.41
C ALA A 322 -15.90 -23.53 4.77
N SER A 323 -15.67 -22.32 4.27
CA SER A 323 -16.71 -21.49 3.64
C SER A 323 -17.36 -22.18 2.43
N THR A 324 -16.60 -23.00 1.68
CA THR A 324 -17.15 -23.72 0.53
C THR A 324 -18.14 -24.80 0.97
N TYR A 325 -17.86 -25.54 2.06
CA TYR A 325 -18.78 -26.54 2.59
C TYR A 325 -20.11 -25.93 3.01
N LEU A 326 -20.07 -24.80 3.73
CA LEU A 326 -21.27 -24.12 4.21
C LEU A 326 -22.17 -23.68 3.04
N ASN A 327 -21.58 -23.01 2.03
CA ASN A 327 -22.33 -22.55 0.86
C ASN A 327 -22.84 -23.72 0.00
N LEU A 328 -22.06 -24.80 -0.12
CA LEU A 328 -22.47 -25.99 -0.84
C LEU A 328 -23.67 -26.67 -0.17
N VAL A 329 -23.67 -26.79 1.15
CA VAL A 329 -24.81 -27.32 1.92
C VAL A 329 -26.03 -26.43 1.74
N GLY A 330 -25.87 -25.10 1.86
CA GLY A 330 -26.96 -24.15 1.62
C GLY A 330 -27.58 -24.33 0.23
N LEU A 331 -26.76 -24.45 -0.81
CA LEU A 331 -27.20 -24.68 -2.19
C LEU A 331 -27.94 -26.01 -2.36
N ILE A 332 -27.49 -27.10 -1.71
CA ILE A 332 -28.21 -28.38 -1.76
C ILE A 332 -29.59 -28.24 -1.11
N LEU A 333 -29.66 -27.57 0.04
CA LEU A 333 -30.91 -27.36 0.78
C LEU A 333 -31.89 -26.43 0.05
N GLU A 334 -31.42 -25.51 -0.78
CA GLU A 334 -32.29 -24.68 -1.64
C GLU A 334 -33.10 -25.55 -2.63
N GLY A 335 -32.55 -26.69 -3.06
CA GLY A 335 -33.27 -27.68 -3.87
C GLY A 335 -34.47 -28.33 -3.17
N GLU A 336 -34.60 -28.19 -1.85
CA GLU A 336 -35.73 -28.71 -1.08
C GLU A 336 -37.05 -28.01 -1.43
N GLU A 337 -37.01 -26.70 -1.71
CA GLU A 337 -38.22 -25.89 -1.93
C GLU A 337 -39.05 -26.46 -3.10
N ALA A 338 -38.38 -26.82 -4.20
CA ALA A 338 -39.03 -27.42 -5.37
C ALA A 338 -39.66 -28.79 -5.07
N LEU A 339 -39.09 -29.57 -4.14
CA LEU A 339 -39.68 -30.85 -3.72
C LEU A 339 -40.92 -30.60 -2.86
N VAL A 340 -40.84 -29.66 -1.92
CA VAL A 340 -41.94 -29.31 -1.01
C VAL A 340 -43.12 -28.72 -1.78
N GLU A 341 -42.87 -27.88 -2.79
CA GLU A 341 -43.92 -27.36 -3.67
C GLU A 341 -44.68 -28.49 -4.36
N GLN A 342 -43.97 -29.42 -5.01
CA GLN A 342 -44.58 -30.59 -5.65
C GLN A 342 -45.32 -31.48 -4.65
N MET A 343 -44.82 -31.65 -3.43
CA MET A 343 -45.49 -32.41 -2.38
C MET A 343 -46.81 -31.75 -1.96
N ASN A 344 -46.84 -30.42 -1.83
CA ASN A 344 -48.02 -29.67 -1.42
C ASN A 344 -49.15 -29.76 -2.45
N GLU A 345 -48.83 -29.79 -3.74
CA GLU A 345 -49.82 -30.00 -4.81
C GLU A 345 -50.53 -31.37 -4.70
N LEU A 346 -49.82 -32.39 -4.21
CA LEU A 346 -50.32 -33.75 -4.09
C LEU A 346 -51.02 -34.01 -2.75
N ALA A 347 -50.76 -33.20 -1.72
CA ALA A 347 -51.16 -33.44 -0.34
C ALA A 347 -52.68 -33.56 -0.11
N THR A 348 -53.51 -33.01 -1.01
CA THR A 348 -54.98 -33.06 -0.93
C THR A 348 -55.63 -34.02 -1.94
N SER A 349 -54.83 -34.73 -2.73
CA SER A 349 -55.34 -35.65 -3.74
C SER A 349 -55.89 -36.94 -3.13
N ASN A 350 -56.99 -37.44 -3.69
CA ASN A 350 -57.58 -38.74 -3.35
C ASN A 350 -57.18 -39.86 -4.32
N LYS A 351 -56.27 -39.59 -5.27
CA LYS A 351 -55.85 -40.58 -6.27
C LYS A 351 -54.71 -41.43 -5.73
N ARG A 352 -54.82 -42.74 -5.87
CA ARG A 352 -53.76 -43.71 -5.51
C ARG A 352 -52.39 -43.37 -6.13
N SER A 353 -52.38 -42.98 -7.39
CA SER A 353 -51.16 -42.59 -8.11
C SER A 353 -50.44 -41.38 -7.50
N ASP A 354 -51.17 -40.51 -6.81
CA ASP A 354 -50.62 -39.28 -6.25
C ASP A 354 -50.00 -39.54 -4.87
N PHE A 355 -50.53 -40.51 -4.10
CA PHE A 355 -49.88 -41.01 -2.89
C PHE A 355 -48.52 -41.66 -3.20
N GLU A 356 -48.44 -42.48 -4.26
CA GLU A 356 -47.17 -43.11 -4.67
C GLU A 356 -46.12 -42.07 -5.09
N LYS A 357 -46.55 -40.98 -5.77
CA LYS A 357 -45.67 -39.85 -6.10
C LYS A 357 -45.25 -39.06 -4.86
N TYR A 358 -46.16 -38.83 -3.93
CA TYR A 358 -45.87 -38.13 -2.68
C TYR A 358 -44.83 -38.89 -1.85
N ASP A 359 -44.98 -40.21 -1.71
CA ASP A 359 -44.02 -41.05 -1.01
C ASP A 359 -42.64 -41.02 -1.69
N LYS A 360 -42.60 -40.97 -3.03
CA LYS A 360 -41.35 -40.81 -3.78
C LYS A 360 -40.70 -39.45 -3.54
N LEU A 361 -41.44 -38.35 -3.60
CA LEU A 361 -40.92 -37.00 -3.30
C LEU A 361 -40.43 -36.88 -1.86
N LYS A 362 -41.12 -37.54 -0.92
CA LYS A 362 -40.67 -37.61 0.48
C LYS A 362 -39.31 -38.33 0.58
N GLN A 363 -39.15 -39.45 -0.11
CA GLN A 363 -37.86 -40.15 -0.16
C GLN A 363 -36.79 -39.28 -0.82
N ASP A 364 -37.09 -38.61 -1.93
CA ASP A 364 -36.14 -37.74 -2.63
C ASP A 364 -35.69 -36.56 -1.73
N ARG A 365 -36.59 -36.05 -0.89
CA ARG A 365 -36.29 -35.02 0.13
C ARG A 365 -35.40 -35.56 1.25
N GLU A 366 -35.67 -36.77 1.75
CA GLU A 366 -34.81 -37.44 2.74
C GLU A 366 -33.40 -37.72 2.17
N ASP A 367 -33.32 -38.17 0.91
CA ASP A 367 -32.07 -38.40 0.19
C ASP A 367 -31.28 -37.10 -0.02
N LEU A 368 -31.97 -36.00 -0.37
CA LEU A 368 -31.37 -34.66 -0.47
C LEU A 368 -30.74 -34.23 0.84
N TYR A 369 -31.45 -34.37 1.97
CA TYR A 369 -30.89 -34.05 3.28
C TYR A 369 -29.69 -34.95 3.63
N ALA A 370 -29.81 -36.25 3.40
CA ALA A 370 -28.72 -37.19 3.64
C ALA A 370 -27.46 -36.82 2.84
N SER A 371 -27.61 -36.28 1.62
CA SER A 371 -26.49 -35.85 0.78
C SER A 371 -25.68 -34.67 1.35
N CYS A 372 -26.25 -33.89 2.27
CA CYS A 372 -25.55 -32.80 2.96
C CYS A 372 -24.59 -33.31 4.05
N LEU A 373 -24.87 -34.49 4.63
CA LEU A 373 -24.15 -34.99 5.80
C LEU A 373 -22.63 -35.10 5.60
N PRO A 374 -22.11 -35.66 4.49
CA PRO A 374 -20.66 -35.75 4.29
C PRO A 374 -19.97 -34.38 4.29
N TYR A 375 -20.64 -33.34 3.77
CA TYR A 375 -20.11 -31.98 3.73
C TYR A 375 -20.17 -31.31 5.12
N LEU A 376 -21.27 -31.53 5.85
CA LEU A 376 -21.43 -31.02 7.22
C LEU A 376 -20.46 -31.69 8.19
N GLU A 377 -20.31 -33.00 8.12
CA GLU A 377 -19.34 -33.76 8.93
C GLU A 377 -17.93 -33.24 8.69
N LYS A 378 -17.56 -32.99 7.42
CA LYS A 378 -16.25 -32.46 7.09
C LYS A 378 -16.06 -31.03 7.58
N LEU A 379 -17.08 -30.18 7.44
CA LEU A 379 -17.06 -28.83 8.01
C LEU A 379 -16.90 -28.83 9.53
N ILE A 380 -17.58 -29.74 10.24
CA ILE A 380 -17.47 -29.89 11.70
C ILE A 380 -16.10 -30.46 12.11
N GLU A 381 -15.47 -31.28 11.27
CA GLU A 381 -14.09 -31.73 11.48
C GLU A 381 -13.10 -30.56 11.38
N ILE A 382 -13.29 -29.67 10.41
CA ILE A 382 -12.43 -28.50 10.15
C ILE A 382 -12.66 -27.41 11.20
N ASP A 383 -13.92 -27.10 11.50
CA ASP A 383 -14.36 -26.09 12.47
C ASP A 383 -15.37 -26.72 13.45
N PRO A 384 -14.87 -27.35 14.54
CA PRO A 384 -15.72 -27.96 15.55
C PRO A 384 -16.59 -26.97 16.32
N THR A 385 -16.30 -25.67 16.21
CA THR A 385 -17.04 -24.59 16.89
C THR A 385 -18.15 -24.01 16.03
N ASN A 386 -18.32 -24.49 14.79
CA ASN A 386 -19.37 -24.05 13.89
C ASN A 386 -20.76 -24.51 14.35
N ILE A 387 -21.41 -23.69 15.19
CA ILE A 387 -22.73 -24.00 15.77
C ILE A 387 -23.79 -24.16 14.67
N GLU A 388 -23.70 -23.42 13.57
CA GLU A 388 -24.65 -23.51 12.47
C GLU A 388 -24.56 -24.88 11.77
N ALA A 389 -23.35 -25.33 11.44
CA ALA A 389 -23.13 -26.66 10.86
C ALA A 389 -23.61 -27.77 11.80
N LEU A 390 -23.33 -27.67 13.09
CA LEU A 390 -23.81 -28.64 14.10
C LEU A 390 -25.34 -28.66 14.19
N LYS A 391 -26.00 -27.50 14.18
CA LYS A 391 -27.48 -27.40 14.22
C LYS A 391 -28.10 -28.00 12.97
N THR A 392 -27.56 -27.70 11.80
CA THR A 392 -28.02 -28.24 10.52
C THR A 392 -27.84 -29.75 10.46
N ALA A 393 -26.66 -30.27 10.83
CA ALA A 393 -26.39 -31.70 10.88
C ALA A 393 -27.34 -32.42 11.87
N LYS A 394 -27.53 -31.86 13.08
CA LYS A 394 -28.49 -32.38 14.06
C LYS A 394 -29.89 -32.54 13.46
N ASN A 395 -30.41 -31.52 12.80
CA ASN A 395 -31.75 -31.54 12.22
C ASN A 395 -31.88 -32.57 11.10
N ILE A 396 -30.83 -32.73 10.30
CA ILE A 396 -30.79 -33.75 9.24
C ILE A 396 -30.74 -35.16 9.85
N TYR A 397 -29.88 -35.41 10.85
CA TYR A 397 -29.82 -36.70 11.54
C TYR A 397 -31.17 -37.11 12.15
N TYR A 398 -31.91 -36.15 12.72
CA TYR A 398 -33.28 -36.40 13.18
C TYR A 398 -34.20 -36.84 12.04
N THR A 399 -34.14 -36.13 10.91
CA THR A 399 -35.00 -36.41 9.74
C THR A 399 -34.72 -37.78 9.13
N VAL A 400 -33.45 -38.19 9.03
CA VAL A 400 -33.06 -39.50 8.48
C VAL A 400 -33.11 -40.64 9.51
N GLY A 401 -33.48 -40.35 10.76
CA GLY A 401 -33.65 -41.35 11.83
C GLY A 401 -32.36 -41.81 12.51
N ASP A 402 -31.24 -41.11 12.30
CA ASP A 402 -29.96 -41.39 12.97
C ASP A 402 -29.93 -40.78 14.38
N ASN A 403 -30.53 -41.52 15.32
CA ASN A 403 -30.65 -41.09 16.70
C ASN A 403 -29.31 -41.00 17.46
N GLU A 404 -28.27 -41.70 17.00
CA GLU A 404 -26.95 -41.69 17.64
C GLU A 404 -26.24 -40.38 17.32
N ASN A 405 -26.10 -40.05 16.04
CA ASN A 405 -25.47 -38.81 15.61
C ASN A 405 -26.29 -37.58 15.99
N TYR A 406 -27.63 -37.67 16.02
CA TYR A 406 -28.48 -36.62 16.56
C TYR A 406 -28.11 -36.24 18.01
N LYS A 407 -27.93 -37.24 18.88
CA LYS A 407 -27.54 -37.02 20.29
C LYS A 407 -26.12 -36.47 20.40
N LEU A 408 -25.21 -36.97 19.56
CA LEU A 408 -23.84 -36.47 19.50
C LEU A 408 -23.79 -34.98 19.14
N MET A 409 -24.50 -34.56 18.09
CA MET A 409 -24.56 -33.15 17.69
C MET A 409 -25.21 -32.30 18.79
N SER A 410 -26.26 -32.80 19.45
CA SER A 410 -26.91 -32.10 20.57
C SER A 410 -25.93 -31.83 21.72
N ALA A 411 -25.17 -32.85 22.13
CA ALA A 411 -24.18 -32.71 23.20
C ALA A 411 -23.07 -31.70 22.84
N LYS A 412 -22.59 -31.70 21.59
CA LYS A 412 -21.60 -30.72 21.11
C LYS A 412 -22.12 -29.29 21.15
N ILE A 413 -23.37 -29.07 20.74
CA ILE A 413 -24.01 -27.75 20.79
C ILE A 413 -24.15 -27.28 22.24
N ASP A 414 -24.64 -28.14 23.13
CA ASP A 414 -24.80 -27.81 24.55
C ASP A 414 -23.45 -27.47 25.20
N GLU A 415 -22.37 -28.16 24.84
CA GLU A 415 -21.02 -27.86 25.33
C GLU A 415 -20.56 -26.46 24.91
N LEU A 416 -20.77 -26.08 23.65
CA LEU A 416 -20.37 -24.78 23.12
C LEU A 416 -21.22 -23.62 23.64
N GLU A 417 -22.53 -23.84 23.85
CA GLU A 417 -23.44 -22.80 24.34
C GLU A 417 -23.32 -22.54 25.86
N ASN A 418 -22.65 -23.43 26.60
CA ASN A 418 -22.42 -23.31 28.05
C ASN A 418 -20.98 -22.91 28.44
N GLN A 419 -20.12 -22.63 27.46
CA GLN A 419 -18.78 -22.02 27.64
C GLN A 419 -18.84 -20.50 27.47
#